data_AF-A0A974CAY7-F1
#
_entry.id   AF-A0A974CAY7-F1
#
_cell.length_a   1.000
_cell.length_b   1.000
_cell.length_c   1.000
_cell.angle_alpha   90.00
_cell.angle_beta   90.00
_cell.angle_gamma   90.00
#
_symmetry.space_group_name_H-M   'P 1'
#
loop_
_entity.id
_entity.type
_entity.pdbx_description
1 polymer ?
#
loop_
_entity_poly.entity_id
_entity_poly.type
_entity_poly.pdbx_seq_one_letter_code
_entity_poly.pdbx_strand_id
1 'polypeptide(L)'
;MVSLLSRGVGGLLRSLAGINCSQVIRCTSVSSGILGLQCTPCRWFAKRSAPSDYLKRPLTAYLRFFIEQRPKLCKQYPETKLMDLTKIIALEWKGLPSADKEPYETVAKAEQKKYREEVKQYREALSPMQLELQREQRRQRLAKRKSVRKKRTKMKSLRDEWERLHNAQKQPYNHLAEDDKIRYENEMKSWEEQMMEIGRLDLVRLNQRKRFKKPRAARASSKSNTAKKALTESSSHNEGFRGPKQHEE
;
A
#
# COMPACT_ATOMS: atom_id res chain seq x y z
N MET A 1 -22.95 51.73 27.89
CA MET A 1 -23.22 50.29 27.70
C MET A 1 -21.98 49.68 27.04
N VAL A 2 -20.97 49.31 27.82
CA VAL A 2 -20.74 47.99 28.45
C VAL A 2 -20.10 46.99 27.48
N SER A 3 -18.86 46.63 27.84
CA SER A 3 -18.14 45.38 27.57
C SER A 3 -17.30 45.22 26.30
N LEU A 4 -15.99 45.42 26.51
CA LEU A 4 -14.95 44.49 26.08
C LEU A 4 -15.37 43.05 26.38
N LEU A 5 -15.04 42.10 25.50
CA LEU A 5 -14.66 40.74 25.89
C LEU A 5 -13.82 40.07 24.78
N SER A 6 -12.63 39.69 25.18
CA SER A 6 -11.60 38.93 24.46
C SER A 6 -12.14 37.68 23.76
N ARG A 7 -11.71 37.45 22.52
CA ARG A 7 -11.79 36.12 21.88
C ARG A 7 -10.47 35.38 22.14
N GLY A 8 -10.45 34.61 23.21
CA GLY A 8 -9.39 33.65 23.49
C GLY A 8 -9.42 32.49 22.51
N VAL A 9 -8.29 32.24 21.82
CA VAL A 9 -8.08 31.05 21.01
C VAL A 9 -7.47 29.98 21.92
N GLY A 10 -8.34 29.19 22.56
CA GLY A 10 -7.94 28.01 23.32
C GLY A 10 -7.62 26.85 22.38
N GLY A 11 -6.35 26.74 21.97
CA GLY A 11 -5.83 25.57 21.25
C GLY A 11 -5.65 24.39 22.18
N LEU A 12 -6.63 23.48 22.21
CA LEU A 12 -6.52 22.22 22.94
C LEU A 12 -5.63 21.24 22.13
N LEU A 13 -4.36 21.12 22.52
CA LEU A 13 -3.48 20.04 22.06
C LEU A 13 -4.07 18.69 22.50
N ARG A 14 -4.65 17.94 21.57
CA ARG A 14 -4.83 16.49 21.74
C ARG A 14 -3.59 15.79 21.19
N SER A 15 -2.70 15.43 22.10
CA SER A 15 -1.67 14.43 21.87
C SER A 15 -2.36 13.09 21.58
N LEU A 16 -2.31 12.66 20.32
CA LEU A 16 -2.57 11.28 19.95
C LEU A 16 -1.26 10.69 19.47
N ALA A 17 -0.60 9.98 20.38
CA ALA A 17 0.42 9.00 20.05
C ALA A 17 -0.23 7.88 19.23
N GLY A 18 -0.38 8.12 17.93
CA GLY A 18 -0.74 7.11 16.95
C GLY A 18 0.51 6.32 16.59
N ILE A 19 0.71 5.18 17.24
CA ILE A 19 1.62 4.14 16.75
C ILE A 19 1.03 3.63 15.43
N ASN A 20 1.44 4.26 14.34
CA ASN A 20 1.07 3.89 12.99
C ASN A 20 1.93 2.70 12.57
N CYS A 21 1.59 1.50 13.05
CA CYS A 21 2.24 0.26 12.61
C CYS A 21 1.62 -0.20 11.27
N SER A 22 1.80 0.63 10.25
CA SER A 22 1.49 0.33 8.85
C SER A 22 2.77 -0.05 8.11
N GLN A 23 3.63 -0.88 8.71
CA GLN A 23 4.75 -1.49 8.00
C GLN A 23 4.55 -3.01 8.00
N VAL A 24 3.89 -3.49 6.95
CA VAL A 24 3.97 -4.89 6.52
C VAL A 24 5.37 -5.09 5.96
N ILE A 25 6.37 -5.27 6.84
CA ILE A 25 7.69 -5.71 6.42
C ILE A 25 7.55 -7.19 6.08
N ARG A 26 7.45 -7.48 4.77
CA ARG A 26 7.96 -8.73 4.23
C ARG A 26 9.45 -8.71 4.50
N CYS A 27 9.90 -9.53 5.45
CA CYS A 27 11.32 -9.70 5.73
C CYS A 27 11.93 -10.49 4.55
N THR A 28 12.56 -9.79 3.62
CA THR A 28 13.36 -10.36 2.53
C THR A 28 14.81 -9.86 2.68
N SER A 29 15.60 -10.56 3.47
CA SER A 29 17.08 -10.61 3.53
C SER A 29 17.45 -11.15 4.92
N VAL A 30 17.85 -12.41 5.06
CA VAL A 30 19.24 -12.89 4.89
C VAL A 30 20.24 -11.87 5.43
N SER A 31 20.50 -11.97 6.73
CA SER A 31 21.78 -11.59 7.32
C SER A 31 22.34 -12.84 7.99
N SER A 32 23.50 -13.26 7.50
CA SER A 32 24.31 -14.33 8.05
C SER A 32 24.75 -13.96 9.46
N GLY A 33 24.46 -14.83 10.42
CA GLY A 33 24.87 -14.68 11.82
C GLY A 33 24.61 -16.00 12.54
N ILE A 34 25.68 -16.74 12.75
CA ILE A 34 25.71 -18.04 13.42
C ILE A 34 25.32 -17.83 14.89
N LEU A 35 24.20 -18.46 15.30
CA LEU A 35 23.94 -19.16 16.57
C LEU A 35 22.42 -19.23 16.79
N GLY A 36 21.89 -20.45 16.72
CA GLY A 36 20.52 -20.76 17.14
C GLY A 36 19.45 -20.52 16.07
N LEU A 37 19.28 -21.49 15.17
CA LEU A 37 18.01 -21.74 14.46
C LEU A 37 16.94 -22.18 15.48
N GLN A 38 16.56 -21.27 16.35
CA GLN A 38 15.28 -21.34 17.05
C GLN A 38 14.25 -20.95 16.00
N CYS A 39 13.62 -21.99 15.43
CA CYS A 39 12.47 -21.89 14.55
C CYS A 39 11.50 -20.86 15.13
N THR A 40 11.50 -19.64 14.60
CA THR A 40 10.56 -18.60 15.00
C THR A 40 9.16 -19.22 14.94
N PRO A 41 8.42 -19.31 16.06
CA PRO A 41 7.13 -19.99 16.08
C PRO A 41 6.27 -19.36 15.00
N CYS A 42 5.84 -20.17 14.02
CA CYS A 42 5.07 -19.65 12.91
C CYS A 42 3.94 -18.77 13.44
N ARG A 43 4.02 -17.49 13.07
CA ARG A 43 3.13 -16.37 13.42
C ARG A 43 1.65 -16.62 13.11
N TRP A 44 1.36 -17.76 12.48
CA TRP A 44 0.04 -18.30 12.16
C TRP A 44 -0.78 -18.68 13.41
N PHE A 45 -0.13 -19.21 14.46
CA PHE A 45 -0.80 -19.63 15.69
C PHE A 45 -0.38 -18.82 16.93
N ALA A 46 0.39 -17.75 16.74
CA ALA A 46 0.61 -16.80 17.83
C ALA A 46 -0.77 -16.28 18.27
N LYS A 47 -1.14 -16.56 19.54
CA LYS A 47 -2.32 -16.02 20.21
C LYS A 47 -2.34 -14.51 19.97
N ARG A 48 -3.05 -14.05 18.94
CA ARG A 48 -3.71 -12.75 19.04
C ARG A 48 -4.69 -12.95 20.17
N SER A 49 -4.39 -12.34 21.32
CA SER A 49 -5.38 -12.06 22.33
C SER A 49 -6.47 -11.28 21.58
N ALA A 50 -7.53 -11.99 21.24
CA ALA A 50 -8.77 -11.33 20.89
C ALA A 50 -9.16 -10.52 22.14
N PRO A 51 -9.87 -9.40 21.99
CA PRO A 51 -10.48 -8.74 23.14
C PRO A 51 -11.18 -9.80 24.01
N SER A 52 -11.00 -9.69 25.32
CA SER A 52 -11.29 -10.70 26.34
C SER A 52 -12.65 -11.41 26.20
N ASP A 53 -13.62 -10.75 25.57
CA ASP A 53 -15.01 -11.20 25.48
C ASP A 53 -15.34 -12.01 24.22
N TYR A 54 -14.35 -12.31 23.37
CA TYR A 54 -14.58 -13.06 22.13
C TYR A 54 -14.41 -14.57 22.33
N LEU A 55 -15.52 -15.29 22.46
CA LEU A 55 -15.56 -16.76 22.43
C LEU A 55 -14.97 -17.29 21.11
N LYS A 56 -13.81 -17.94 21.20
CA LYS A 56 -13.12 -18.52 20.03
C LYS A 56 -13.72 -19.88 19.70
N ARG A 57 -13.87 -20.16 18.41
CA ARG A 57 -14.28 -21.49 17.94
C ARG A 57 -13.24 -22.54 18.38
N PRO A 58 -13.68 -23.71 18.85
CA PRO A 58 -12.78 -24.80 19.21
C PRO A 58 -12.09 -25.37 17.96
N LEU A 59 -10.99 -26.07 18.19
CA LEU A 59 -10.22 -26.70 17.12
C LEU A 59 -10.93 -27.95 16.60
N THR A 60 -10.92 -28.13 15.28
CA THR A 60 -11.38 -29.37 14.65
C THR A 60 -10.40 -30.52 14.92
N ALA A 61 -10.87 -31.77 14.75
CA ALA A 61 -10.05 -32.97 14.93
C ALA A 61 -8.72 -32.92 14.16
N TYR A 62 -8.79 -32.58 12.86
CA TYR A 62 -7.60 -32.39 12.03
C TYR A 62 -6.67 -31.28 12.54
N LEU A 63 -7.20 -30.14 13.00
CA LEU A 63 -6.36 -29.05 13.48
C LEU A 63 -5.63 -29.43 14.78
N ARG A 64 -6.22 -30.29 15.61
CA ARG A 64 -5.57 -30.85 16.80
C ARG A 64 -4.39 -31.73 16.41
N PHE A 65 -4.64 -32.71 15.54
CA PHE A 65 -3.60 -33.55 14.96
C PHE A 65 -2.50 -32.70 14.29
N PHE A 66 -2.87 -31.69 13.51
CA PHE A 66 -1.92 -30.80 12.84
C PHE A 66 -1.01 -30.07 13.83
N ILE A 67 -1.56 -29.56 14.93
CA ILE A 67 -0.79 -28.86 15.96
C ILE A 67 0.22 -29.80 16.64
N GLU A 68 -0.12 -31.08 16.80
CA GLU A 68 0.76 -32.10 17.38
C GLU A 68 1.84 -32.58 16.42
N GLN A 69 1.52 -32.77 15.13
CA GLN A 69 2.47 -33.31 14.15
C GLN A 69 3.41 -32.24 13.59
N ARG A 70 2.92 -31.01 13.40
CA ARG A 70 3.73 -29.91 12.85
C ARG A 70 5.08 -29.71 13.55
N PRO A 71 5.19 -29.64 14.89
CA PRO A 71 6.49 -29.49 15.54
C PRO A 71 7.40 -30.72 15.38
N LYS A 72 6.84 -31.94 15.26
CA LYS A 72 7.63 -33.16 15.03
C LYS A 72 8.29 -33.13 13.65
N LEU A 73 7.51 -32.84 12.60
CA LEU A 73 8.03 -32.74 11.25
C LEU A 73 8.98 -31.54 11.07
N CYS A 74 8.72 -30.43 11.77
CA CYS A 74 9.63 -29.28 11.73
C CYS A 74 10.99 -29.58 12.38
N LYS A 75 11.04 -30.47 13.38
CA LYS A 75 12.30 -30.94 13.97
C LYS A 75 13.02 -31.95 13.06
N GLN A 76 12.27 -32.82 12.39
CA GLN A 76 12.82 -33.81 11.45
C GLN A 76 13.33 -33.16 10.16
N TYR A 77 12.64 -32.13 9.67
CA TYR A 77 12.93 -31.45 8.41
C TYR A 77 13.04 -29.93 8.63
N PRO A 78 14.10 -29.44 9.29
CA PRO A 78 14.24 -28.02 9.65
C PRO A 78 14.40 -27.09 8.45
N GLU A 79 14.92 -27.58 7.32
CA GLU A 79 15.11 -26.78 6.09
C GLU A 79 13.87 -26.73 5.19
N THR A 80 12.89 -27.62 5.43
CA THR A 80 11.70 -27.73 4.59
C THR A 80 10.71 -26.60 4.87
N LYS A 81 10.14 -26.04 3.80
CA LYS A 81 9.13 -24.98 3.91
C LYS A 81 7.87 -25.52 4.61
N LEU A 82 7.32 -24.74 5.53
CA LEU A 82 6.10 -25.07 6.28
C LEU A 82 4.93 -25.51 5.39
N MET A 83 4.80 -24.92 4.20
CA MET A 83 3.74 -25.27 3.25
C MET A 83 3.83 -26.72 2.81
N ASP A 84 5.03 -27.25 2.60
CA ASP A 84 5.24 -28.62 2.18
C ASP A 84 5.05 -29.58 3.36
N LEU A 85 5.51 -29.21 4.56
CA LEU A 85 5.19 -29.93 5.80
C LEU A 85 3.67 -30.04 6.03
N THR A 86 2.93 -28.96 5.76
CA THR A 86 1.47 -28.95 5.90
C THR A 86 0.78 -29.91 4.93
N LYS A 87 1.31 -30.06 3.71
CA LYS A 87 0.80 -31.04 2.74
C LYS A 87 1.05 -32.47 3.23
N ILE A 88 2.24 -32.74 3.78
CA ILE A 88 2.59 -34.06 4.34
C ILE A 88 1.62 -34.42 5.47
N ILE A 89 1.41 -33.54 6.46
CA ILE A 89 0.48 -33.77 7.57
C ILE A 89 -0.96 -34.00 7.07
N ALA A 90 -1.39 -33.27 6.04
CA ALA A 90 -2.71 -33.44 5.46
C ALA A 90 -2.86 -34.82 4.78
N LEU A 91 -1.81 -35.34 4.15
CA LEU A 91 -1.79 -36.68 3.58
C LEU A 91 -1.78 -37.75 4.67
N GLU A 92 -0.96 -37.60 5.71
CA GLU A 92 -0.95 -38.47 6.89
C GLU A 92 -2.34 -38.56 7.51
N TRP A 93 -3.01 -37.42 7.74
CA TRP A 93 -4.36 -37.41 8.27
C TRP A 93 -5.37 -38.13 7.35
N LYS A 94 -5.24 -38.00 6.03
CA LYS A 94 -6.11 -38.73 5.11
C LYS A 94 -5.87 -40.24 5.19
N GLY A 95 -4.62 -40.68 5.29
CA GLY A 95 -4.21 -42.07 5.39
C GLY A 95 -4.46 -42.75 6.75
N LEU A 96 -4.64 -41.97 7.83
CA LEU A 96 -4.91 -42.55 9.16
C LEU A 96 -6.20 -43.38 9.19
N PRO A 97 -6.20 -44.54 9.88
CA PRO A 97 -7.41 -45.33 10.09
C PRO A 97 -8.42 -44.58 10.96
N SER A 98 -9.68 -45.00 10.91
CA SER A 98 -10.75 -44.38 11.70
C SER A 98 -10.49 -44.47 13.21
N ALA A 99 -9.88 -45.56 13.68
CA ALA A 99 -9.54 -45.77 15.08
C ALA A 99 -8.60 -44.67 15.63
N ASP A 100 -7.59 -44.28 14.86
CA ASP A 100 -6.62 -43.25 15.28
C ASP A 100 -7.20 -41.83 15.18
N LYS A 101 -8.21 -41.64 14.32
CA LYS A 101 -8.95 -40.37 14.19
C LYS A 101 -9.96 -40.18 15.31
N GLU A 102 -10.53 -41.27 15.82
CA GLU A 102 -11.56 -41.31 16.85
C GLU A 102 -11.25 -40.41 18.06
N PRO A 103 -10.08 -40.49 18.72
CA PRO A 103 -9.79 -39.66 19.88
C PRO A 103 -9.77 -38.16 19.55
N TYR A 104 -9.32 -37.78 18.36
CA TYR A 104 -9.35 -36.38 17.94
C TYR A 104 -10.77 -35.91 17.63
N GLU A 105 -11.60 -36.78 17.06
CA GLU A 105 -12.99 -36.49 16.74
C GLU A 105 -13.87 -36.38 17.99
N THR A 106 -13.72 -37.27 18.96
CA THR A 106 -14.49 -37.23 20.22
C THR A 106 -14.22 -35.96 20.98
N VAL A 107 -12.94 -35.59 21.14
CA VAL A 107 -12.56 -34.35 21.82
C VAL A 107 -13.06 -33.13 21.04
N ALA A 108 -12.91 -33.11 19.71
CA ALA A 108 -13.42 -32.00 18.90
C ALA A 108 -14.96 -31.86 18.98
N LYS A 109 -15.69 -32.98 18.97
CA LYS A 109 -17.16 -33.01 19.11
C LYS A 109 -17.58 -32.51 20.50
N ALA A 110 -16.89 -32.94 21.55
CA ALA A 110 -17.16 -32.52 22.93
C ALA A 110 -16.93 -31.01 23.12
N GLU A 111 -15.79 -30.47 22.68
CA GLU A 111 -15.53 -29.04 22.75
C GLU A 111 -16.48 -28.21 21.87
N GLN A 112 -16.85 -28.74 20.69
CA GLN A 112 -17.82 -28.09 19.83
C GLN A 112 -19.20 -28.01 20.48
N LYS A 113 -19.58 -28.99 21.30
CA LYS A 113 -20.81 -28.95 22.11
C LYS A 113 -20.72 -27.88 23.19
N LYS A 114 -19.65 -27.88 24.00
CA LYS A 114 -19.40 -26.85 25.03
C LYS A 114 -19.44 -25.44 24.46
N TYR A 115 -18.72 -25.20 23.37
CA TYR A 115 -18.71 -23.90 22.69
C TYR A 115 -20.10 -23.46 22.20
N ARG A 116 -20.95 -24.38 21.72
CA ARG A 116 -22.32 -24.04 21.29
C ARG A 116 -23.17 -23.59 22.48
N GLU A 117 -23.02 -24.25 23.62
CA GLU A 117 -23.71 -23.90 24.86
C GLU A 117 -23.21 -22.55 25.40
N GLU A 118 -21.90 -22.33 25.46
CA GLU A 118 -21.28 -21.06 25.85
C GLU A 118 -21.73 -19.89 24.96
N VAL A 119 -21.77 -20.08 23.64
CA VAL A 119 -22.25 -19.05 22.70
C VAL A 119 -23.74 -18.78 22.88
N LYS A 120 -24.54 -19.80 23.20
CA LYS A 120 -25.97 -19.63 23.47
C LYS A 120 -26.16 -18.78 24.74
N GLN A 121 -25.50 -19.16 25.83
CA GLN A 121 -25.52 -18.41 27.10
C GLN A 121 -25.02 -16.98 26.92
N TYR A 122 -23.90 -16.79 26.23
CA TYR A 122 -23.36 -15.46 25.92
C TYR A 122 -24.35 -14.60 25.14
N ARG A 123 -25.04 -15.19 24.16
CA ARG A 123 -26.04 -14.48 23.36
C ARG A 123 -27.27 -14.09 24.17
N GLU A 124 -27.70 -14.95 25.09
CA GLU A 124 -28.83 -14.71 26.00
C GLU A 124 -28.47 -13.68 27.09
N ALA A 125 -27.20 -13.64 27.52
CA ALA A 125 -26.70 -12.68 28.49
C ALA A 125 -26.53 -11.24 27.92
N LEU A 126 -26.57 -11.06 26.61
CA LEU A 126 -26.44 -9.74 25.98
C LEU A 126 -27.73 -8.93 26.14
N SER A 127 -27.59 -7.66 26.52
CA SER A 127 -28.70 -6.70 26.47
C SER A 127 -29.23 -6.55 25.02
N PRO A 128 -30.54 -6.34 24.82
CA PRO A 128 -31.11 -6.08 23.49
C PRO A 128 -30.35 -5.00 22.70
N MET A 129 -29.94 -3.92 23.38
CA MET A 129 -29.16 -2.84 22.79
C MET A 129 -27.77 -3.31 22.29
N GLN A 130 -27.08 -4.13 23.07
CA GLN A 130 -25.77 -4.67 22.69
C GLN A 130 -25.89 -5.63 21.49
N LEU A 131 -26.96 -6.44 21.46
CA LEU A 131 -27.23 -7.35 20.35
C LEU A 131 -27.51 -6.60 19.04
N GLU A 132 -28.29 -5.52 19.10
CA GLU A 132 -28.54 -4.65 17.95
C GLU A 132 -27.27 -3.96 17.45
N LEU A 133 -26.46 -3.43 18.36
CA LEU A 133 -25.16 -2.85 18.00
C LEU A 133 -24.26 -3.87 17.29
N GLN A 134 -24.16 -5.11 17.78
CA GLN A 134 -23.39 -6.16 17.12
C GLN A 134 -23.95 -6.51 15.73
N ARG A 135 -25.28 -6.54 15.56
CA ARG A 135 -25.95 -6.77 14.27
C ARG A 135 -25.64 -5.65 13.29
N GLU A 136 -25.69 -4.40 13.73
CA GLU A 136 -25.42 -3.24 12.90
C GLU A 136 -23.94 -3.15 12.51
N GLN A 137 -23.02 -3.38 13.44
CA GLN A 137 -21.59 -3.50 13.12
C GLN A 137 -21.32 -4.60 12.08
N ARG A 138 -22.00 -5.75 12.18
CA ARG A 138 -21.92 -6.82 11.16
C ARG A 138 -22.46 -6.35 9.81
N ARG A 139 -23.61 -5.66 9.79
CA ARG A 139 -24.22 -5.08 8.58
C ARG A 139 -23.27 -4.10 7.90
N GLN A 140 -22.72 -3.14 8.64
CA GLN A 140 -21.76 -2.15 8.14
C GLN A 140 -20.49 -2.82 7.59
N ARG A 141 -19.93 -3.81 8.29
CA ARG A 141 -18.77 -4.57 7.81
C ARG A 141 -19.05 -5.29 6.49
N LEU A 142 -20.22 -5.92 6.37
CA LEU A 142 -20.63 -6.60 5.13
C LEU A 142 -20.89 -5.61 4.00
N ALA A 143 -21.57 -4.49 4.26
CA ALA A 143 -21.80 -3.42 3.31
C ALA A 143 -20.48 -2.82 2.80
N LYS A 144 -19.52 -2.55 3.69
CA LYS A 144 -18.17 -2.10 3.34
C LYS A 144 -17.44 -3.12 2.46
N ARG A 145 -17.46 -4.42 2.82
CA ARG A 145 -16.85 -5.49 2.01
C ARG A 145 -17.49 -5.59 0.62
N LYS A 146 -18.82 -5.49 0.52
CA LYS A 146 -19.55 -5.47 -0.76
C LYS A 146 -19.15 -4.24 -1.60
N SER A 147 -19.11 -3.06 -1.00
CA SER A 147 -18.69 -1.81 -1.67
C SER A 147 -17.25 -1.90 -2.19
N VAL A 148 -16.31 -2.38 -1.36
CA VAL A 148 -14.92 -2.60 -1.78
C VAL A 148 -14.83 -3.61 -2.92
N ARG A 149 -15.57 -4.72 -2.87
CA ARG A 149 -15.62 -5.69 -3.98
C ARG A 149 -16.13 -5.06 -5.27
N LYS A 150 -17.23 -4.28 -5.20
CA LYS A 150 -17.82 -3.57 -6.35
C LYS A 150 -16.84 -2.55 -6.95
N LYS A 151 -16.15 -1.77 -6.09
CA LYS A 151 -15.09 -0.84 -6.54
C LYS A 151 -13.95 -1.59 -7.21
N ARG A 152 -13.49 -2.71 -6.64
CA ARG A 152 -12.42 -3.52 -7.21
C ARG A 152 -12.80 -4.12 -8.57
N THR A 153 -14.03 -4.63 -8.72
CA THR A 153 -14.51 -5.15 -10.01
C THR A 153 -14.65 -4.06 -11.05
N LYS A 154 -15.17 -2.88 -10.67
CA LYS A 154 -15.27 -1.71 -11.57
C LYS A 154 -13.89 -1.22 -12.00
N MET A 155 -12.93 -1.12 -11.08
CA MET A 155 -11.55 -0.74 -11.43
C MET A 155 -10.89 -1.77 -12.34
N LYS A 156 -11.17 -3.07 -12.14
CA LYS A 156 -10.68 -4.12 -13.03
C LYS A 156 -11.28 -3.97 -14.43
N SER A 157 -12.60 -3.79 -14.55
CA SER A 157 -13.24 -3.65 -15.87
C SER A 157 -12.74 -2.42 -16.63
N LEU A 158 -12.55 -1.29 -15.95
CA LEU A 158 -11.99 -0.07 -16.58
C LEU A 158 -10.55 -0.28 -17.07
N ARG A 159 -9.74 -1.02 -16.31
CA ARG A 159 -8.38 -1.40 -16.74
C ARG A 159 -8.44 -2.29 -17.97
N ASP A 160 -9.26 -3.35 -17.93
CA ASP A 160 -9.37 -4.31 -19.03
C ASP A 160 -9.89 -3.61 -20.31
N GLU A 161 -10.80 -2.64 -20.18
CA GLU A 161 -11.29 -1.80 -21.27
C GLU A 161 -10.19 -0.89 -21.83
N TRP A 162 -9.43 -0.20 -20.98
CA TRP A 162 -8.29 0.61 -21.39
C TRP A 162 -7.22 -0.23 -22.11
N GLU A 163 -6.92 -1.43 -21.63
CA GLU A 163 -5.96 -2.33 -22.28
C GLU A 163 -6.41 -2.73 -23.69
N ARG A 164 -7.72 -2.91 -23.92
CA ARG A 164 -8.29 -3.25 -25.23
C ARG A 164 -8.33 -2.09 -26.23
N LEU A 165 -8.40 -0.83 -25.77
CA LEU A 165 -8.44 0.33 -26.65
C LEU A 165 -7.19 0.43 -27.53
N HIS A 166 -7.38 0.76 -28.80
CA HIS A 166 -6.28 0.98 -29.76
C HIS A 166 -5.60 2.34 -29.54
N ASN A 167 -4.36 2.47 -30.01
CA ASN A 167 -3.56 3.69 -29.76
C ASN A 167 -4.24 4.97 -30.29
N ALA A 168 -4.93 4.91 -31.43
CA ALA A 168 -5.70 6.05 -31.95
C ALA A 168 -6.81 6.50 -30.99
N GLN A 169 -7.52 5.56 -30.37
CA GLN A 169 -8.57 5.84 -29.38
C GLN A 169 -8.01 6.35 -28.05
N LYS A 170 -6.75 6.03 -27.73
CA LYS A 170 -6.03 6.51 -26.54
C LYS A 170 -5.48 7.92 -26.71
N GLN A 171 -5.26 8.40 -27.94
CA GLN A 171 -4.63 9.71 -28.20
C GLN A 171 -5.31 10.89 -27.50
N PRO A 172 -6.65 11.05 -27.51
CA PRO A 172 -7.28 12.19 -26.86
C PRO A 172 -6.99 12.25 -25.35
N TYR A 173 -6.97 11.08 -24.68
CA TYR A 173 -6.65 10.99 -23.26
C TYR A 173 -5.18 11.30 -22.97
N ASN A 174 -4.28 10.92 -23.88
CA ASN A 174 -2.85 11.23 -23.76
C ASN A 174 -2.60 12.73 -23.91
N HIS A 175 -3.27 13.39 -24.86
CA HIS A 175 -3.19 14.85 -25.01
C HIS A 175 -3.70 15.57 -23.76
N LEU A 176 -4.88 15.17 -23.25
CA LEU A 176 -5.41 15.73 -21.99
C LEU A 176 -4.44 15.54 -20.80
N ALA A 177 -3.74 14.41 -20.73
CA ALA A 177 -2.75 14.15 -19.69
C ALA A 177 -1.51 15.05 -19.83
N GLU A 178 -1.06 15.34 -21.05
CA GLU A 178 0.06 16.25 -21.30
C GLU A 178 -0.34 17.70 -21.00
N ASP A 179 -1.53 18.12 -21.38
CA ASP A 179 -2.08 19.44 -21.04
C ASP A 179 -2.18 19.62 -19.52
N ASP A 180 -2.68 18.60 -18.81
CA ASP A 180 -2.76 18.61 -17.34
C ASP A 180 -1.38 18.67 -16.68
N LYS A 181 -0.40 17.98 -17.27
CA LYS A 181 1.00 18.04 -16.83
C LYS A 181 1.58 19.45 -16.99
N ILE A 182 1.34 20.12 -18.12
CA ILE A 182 1.78 21.51 -18.33
C ILE A 182 1.11 22.44 -17.31
N ARG A 183 -0.20 22.29 -17.10
CA ARG A 183 -0.95 23.05 -16.08
C ARG A 183 -0.34 22.88 -14.69
N TYR A 184 -0.15 21.64 -14.25
CA TYR A 184 0.47 21.32 -12.97
C TYR A 184 1.89 21.90 -12.85
N GLU A 185 2.71 21.80 -13.88
CA GLU A 185 4.06 22.36 -13.86
C GLU A 185 4.06 23.89 -13.69
N ASN A 186 3.15 24.59 -14.35
CA ASN A 186 3.01 26.03 -14.23
C ASN A 186 2.48 26.45 -12.85
N GLU A 187 1.43 25.78 -12.36
CA GLU A 187 0.89 25.98 -11.01
C GLU A 187 1.97 25.74 -9.94
N MET A 188 2.71 24.64 -10.04
CA MET A 188 3.80 24.33 -9.11
C MET A 188 4.94 25.35 -9.15
N LYS A 189 5.31 25.87 -10.33
CA LYS A 189 6.34 26.91 -10.44
C LYS A 189 5.92 28.19 -9.73
N SER A 190 4.71 28.68 -10.04
CA SER A 190 4.15 29.88 -9.41
C SER A 190 4.01 29.71 -7.89
N TRP A 191 3.49 28.56 -7.44
CA TRP A 191 3.36 28.26 -6.02
C TRP A 191 4.72 28.18 -5.30
N GLU A 192 5.72 27.55 -5.92
CA GLU A 192 7.08 27.50 -5.37
C GLU A 192 7.71 28.89 -5.28
N GLU A 193 7.53 29.75 -6.29
CA GLU A 193 7.99 31.15 -6.28
C GLU A 193 7.36 31.93 -5.14
N GLN A 194 6.04 31.81 -4.95
CA GLN A 194 5.35 32.44 -3.83
C GLN A 194 5.87 31.93 -2.46
N MET A 195 6.10 30.62 -2.31
CA MET A 195 6.65 30.09 -1.05
C MET A 195 8.09 30.54 -0.80
N MET A 196 8.88 30.77 -1.86
CA MET A 196 10.22 31.34 -1.75
C MET A 196 10.18 32.81 -1.34
N GLU A 197 9.25 33.61 -1.86
CA GLU A 197 9.06 35.01 -1.50
C GLU A 197 8.64 35.18 -0.04
N ILE A 198 7.76 34.31 0.45
CA ILE A 198 7.34 34.28 1.87
C ILE A 198 8.46 33.76 2.79
N GLY A 199 9.55 33.22 2.25
CA GLY A 199 10.66 32.64 3.02
C GLY A 199 10.41 31.23 3.55
N ARG A 200 9.31 30.58 3.16
CA ARG A 200 8.94 29.20 3.52
C ARG A 200 9.60 28.17 2.60
N LEU A 201 10.94 28.20 2.58
CA LEU A 201 11.75 27.31 1.75
C LEU A 201 11.61 25.82 2.12
N ASP A 202 11.10 25.49 3.31
CA ASP A 202 10.83 24.12 3.76
C ASP A 202 9.81 23.39 2.89
N LEU A 203 8.86 24.13 2.30
CA LEU A 203 7.75 23.59 1.50
C LEU A 203 8.08 23.43 0.01
N VAL A 204 9.21 23.97 -0.44
CA VAL A 204 9.64 23.93 -1.86
C VAL A 204 10.37 22.62 -2.16
N ARG A 205 10.22 22.05 -3.36
CA ARG A 205 10.91 20.79 -3.71
C ARG A 205 12.43 20.94 -3.63
N LEU A 206 13.12 19.90 -3.14
CA LEU A 206 14.57 19.91 -2.88
C LEU A 206 15.41 20.35 -4.10
N ASN A 207 15.06 19.89 -5.29
CA ASN A 207 15.79 20.24 -6.52
C ASN A 207 15.65 21.74 -6.85
N GLN A 208 14.52 22.35 -6.54
CA GLN A 208 14.23 23.76 -6.78
C GLN A 208 14.87 24.65 -5.72
N ARG A 209 14.85 24.20 -4.45
CA ARG A 209 15.62 24.83 -3.35
C ARG A 209 17.11 24.88 -3.67
N LYS A 210 17.68 23.78 -4.19
CA LYS A 210 19.09 23.71 -4.61
C LYS A 210 19.41 24.66 -5.77
N ARG A 211 18.48 24.85 -6.71
CA ARG A 211 18.61 25.80 -7.82
C ARG A 211 18.60 27.25 -7.33
N PHE A 212 17.73 27.59 -6.37
CA PHE A 212 17.67 28.92 -5.78
C PHE A 212 18.89 29.23 -4.91
N LYS A 213 19.41 28.24 -4.18
CA LYS A 213 20.64 28.38 -3.37
C LYS A 213 21.95 28.40 -4.18
N LYS A 214 21.93 28.11 -5.49
CA LYS A 214 23.13 28.29 -6.32
C LYS A 214 23.39 29.79 -6.49
N PRO A 215 24.61 30.30 -6.19
CA PRO A 215 24.91 31.70 -6.40
C PRO A 215 24.74 32.09 -7.87
N ARG A 216 24.07 33.22 -8.13
CA ARG A 216 23.85 33.81 -9.46
C ARG A 216 25.17 34.07 -10.24
N ALA A 217 26.31 34.05 -9.54
CA ALA A 217 27.66 34.25 -10.08
C ALA A 217 28.11 33.20 -11.11
N ALA A 218 27.61 31.96 -11.08
CA ALA A 218 28.05 30.91 -12.02
C ALA A 218 27.45 31.02 -13.44
N ARG A 219 26.47 31.90 -13.67
CA ARG A 219 25.87 32.15 -14.99
C ARG A 219 26.46 33.35 -15.72
N ALA A 220 27.33 34.13 -15.08
CA ALA A 220 27.94 35.32 -15.66
C ALA A 220 29.27 35.04 -16.41
N SER A 221 29.91 33.87 -16.23
CA SER A 221 31.24 33.62 -16.85
C SER A 221 31.21 32.90 -18.21
N SER A 222 30.04 32.65 -18.82
CA SER A 222 29.96 32.01 -20.15
C SER A 222 29.62 32.98 -21.30
N LYS A 223 29.70 34.30 -21.08
CA LYS A 223 29.50 35.32 -22.13
C LYS A 223 30.70 36.27 -22.21
N SER A 224 31.89 35.74 -22.40
CA SER A 224 33.07 36.52 -22.81
C SER A 224 34.01 35.63 -23.61
N ASN A 225 33.58 35.19 -24.79
CA ASN A 225 34.43 34.65 -25.86
C ASN A 225 33.64 34.58 -27.18
N THR A 226 33.07 35.70 -27.64
CA THR A 226 32.61 35.83 -29.03
C THR A 226 32.61 37.31 -29.42
N ALA A 227 33.79 37.95 -29.37
CA ALA A 227 33.97 39.31 -29.85
C ALA A 227 35.41 39.55 -30.34
N LYS A 228 35.97 38.61 -31.13
CA LYS A 228 37.17 38.83 -31.96
C LYS A 228 37.20 37.84 -33.14
N LYS A 229 36.29 38.01 -34.12
CA LYS A 229 36.53 37.67 -35.54
C LYS A 229 35.40 38.22 -36.42
N ALA A 230 35.35 39.53 -36.56
CA ALA A 230 34.54 40.21 -37.57
C ALA A 230 35.29 41.47 -38.02
N LEU A 231 36.32 41.27 -38.85
CA LEU A 231 36.81 42.20 -39.87
C LEU A 231 37.89 41.48 -40.70
N THR A 232 37.97 41.79 -42.00
CA THR A 232 38.68 41.12 -43.11
C THR A 232 37.95 39.88 -43.63
N GLU A 233 37.36 39.80 -44.83
CA GLU A 233 37.40 40.62 -46.04
C GLU A 233 36.14 40.30 -46.86
N SER A 234 35.57 41.32 -47.48
CA SER A 234 34.69 41.22 -48.64
C SER A 234 35.53 41.34 -49.91
N SER A 235 35.43 40.43 -50.89
CA SER A 235 35.37 40.77 -52.33
C SER A 235 35.28 39.53 -53.25
N SER A 236 34.50 39.71 -54.33
CA SER A 236 34.44 38.97 -55.61
C SER A 236 33.53 37.73 -55.71
N HIS A 237 32.36 37.86 -56.38
CA HIS A 237 32.09 37.63 -57.83
C HIS A 237 32.09 36.12 -58.20
N ASN A 238 31.19 35.52 -58.98
CA ASN A 238 29.98 35.88 -59.72
C ASN A 238 29.31 34.56 -60.24
N GLU A 239 28.07 34.67 -60.71
CA GLU A 239 27.29 33.81 -61.65
C GLU A 239 26.85 32.38 -61.26
N GLY A 240 25.60 32.03 -61.64
CA GLY A 240 25.22 30.62 -61.74
C GLY A 240 23.74 30.19 -61.75
N PHE A 241 22.82 30.98 -62.31
CA PHE A 241 21.58 30.59 -63.01
C PHE A 241 20.99 29.15 -62.87
N ARG A 242 19.71 29.04 -62.45
CA ARG A 242 18.51 28.58 -63.22
C ARG A 242 17.44 27.96 -62.31
N GLY A 243 16.22 28.53 -62.32
CA GLY A 243 15.04 28.03 -61.60
C GLY A 243 14.26 26.93 -62.35
N PRO A 244 12.92 26.87 -62.21
CA PRO A 244 12.22 25.93 -61.32
C PRO A 244 11.26 24.99 -62.08
N LYS A 245 10.73 23.93 -61.46
CA LYS A 245 9.45 23.34 -61.90
C LYS A 245 8.61 22.79 -60.74
N GLN A 246 7.44 23.38 -60.63
CA GLN A 246 6.22 22.83 -60.04
C GLN A 246 5.53 21.90 -61.05
N HIS A 247 4.77 20.91 -60.56
CA HIS A 247 3.60 20.24 -61.14
C HIS A 247 3.08 19.33 -60.02
N GLU A 248 1.96 19.59 -59.34
CA GLU A 248 0.55 19.40 -59.78
C GLU A 248 0.30 18.09 -60.54
N GLU A 249 -0.30 17.13 -59.83
CA GLU A 249 -1.70 16.70 -60.03
C GLU A 249 -2.31 16.24 -58.70
#